data_AF-A0A670JW87-F1
#
_entry.id   AF-A0A670JW87-F1
#
_cell.length_a   1.000
_cell.length_b   1.000
_cell.length_c   1.000
_cell.angle_alpha   90.00
_cell.angle_beta   90.00
_cell.angle_gamma   90.00
#
_symmetry.space_group_name_H-M   'P 1'
#
loop_
_entity.id
_entity.type
_entity.pdbx_description
1 polymer ?
#
loop_
_entity_poly.entity_id
_entity_poly.type
_entity_poly.pdbx_seq_one_letter_code
_entity_poly.pdbx_strand_id
1 'polypeptide(L)'
;MPFVELETSLPAAQLPRDLPAKLCAAVATILDKPQERVNVTVRSDAAMVLSGSAAPCAQLVVSSIGVVGTAEQNKGHSARLFDFLTKELGLGPDRINIRFYPLEPWQIGKNGTVMTFL
;
A
#
# COMPACT_ATOMS: atom_id res chain seq x y z
N MET A 1 -11.21 2.39 6.10
CA MET A 1 -10.94 3.21 4.90
C MET A 1 -9.43 3.26 4.74
N PRO A 2 -8.85 2.31 3.99
CA PRO A 2 -7.42 2.28 3.80
C PRO A 2 -6.96 3.26 2.71
N PHE A 3 -5.79 3.83 2.90
CA PHE A 3 -5.03 4.62 1.94
C PHE A 3 -3.73 3.87 1.69
N VAL A 4 -3.49 3.54 0.43
CA VAL A 4 -2.31 2.77 0.03
C VAL A 4 -1.53 3.58 -0.99
N GLU A 5 -0.27 3.84 -0.67
CA GLU A 5 0.64 4.57 -1.53
C GLU A 5 1.81 3.66 -1.88
N LEU A 6 1.94 3.33 -3.16
CA LEU A 6 3.07 2.61 -3.71
C LEU A 6 3.99 3.61 -4.40
N GLU A 7 5.23 3.69 -3.95
CA GLU A 7 6.28 4.44 -4.60
C GLU A 7 7.38 3.47 -5.06
N THR A 8 7.85 3.61 -6.29
CA THR A 8 8.84 2.72 -6.87
C THR A 8 9.78 3.44 -7.85
N SER A 9 11.02 2.97 -7.90
CA SER A 9 11.99 3.41 -8.91
C SER A 9 11.79 2.74 -10.27
N LEU A 10 10.86 1.79 -10.36
CA LEU A 10 10.50 1.18 -11.64
C LEU A 10 9.87 2.23 -12.56
N PRO A 11 10.29 2.28 -13.84
CA PRO A 11 9.65 3.15 -14.81
C PRO A 11 8.18 2.80 -15.03
N ALA A 12 7.33 3.80 -15.29
CA ALA A 12 5.91 3.58 -15.59
C ALA A 12 5.68 2.52 -16.69
N ALA A 13 6.56 2.48 -17.68
CA ALA A 13 6.49 1.53 -18.80
C ALA A 13 6.68 0.06 -18.40
N GLN A 14 7.29 -0.22 -17.24
CA GLN A 14 7.49 -1.57 -16.72
C GLN A 14 6.36 -2.02 -15.78
N LEU A 15 5.49 -1.09 -15.36
CA LEU A 15 4.39 -1.40 -14.46
C LEU A 15 3.17 -1.93 -15.22
N PRO A 16 2.44 -2.92 -14.66
CA PRO A 16 1.15 -3.32 -15.21
C PRO A 16 0.18 -2.14 -15.22
N ARG A 17 -0.51 -1.89 -16.34
CA ARG A 17 -1.46 -0.77 -16.48
C ARG A 17 -2.61 -0.85 -15.48
N ASP A 18 -2.98 -2.07 -15.07
CA ASP A 18 -4.05 -2.36 -14.12
C ASP A 18 -3.56 -2.50 -12.67
N LEU A 19 -2.29 -2.22 -12.39
CA LEU A 19 -1.68 -2.35 -11.07
C LEU A 19 -2.48 -1.61 -9.96
N PRO A 20 -2.95 -0.35 -10.14
CA PRO A 20 -3.73 0.32 -9.10
C PRO A 20 -5.04 -0.42 -8.76
N ALA A 21 -5.73 -0.95 -9.78
CA ALA A 21 -6.99 -1.67 -9.61
C ALA A 21 -6.77 -3.03 -8.95
N LYS A 22 -5.72 -3.76 -9.36
CA LYS A 22 -5.32 -5.02 -8.72
C LYS A 22 -4.91 -4.83 -7.27
N LEU A 23 -4.12 -3.80 -6.98
CA LEU A 23 -3.68 -3.48 -5.62
C LEU A 23 -4.89 -3.10 -4.75
N CYS A 24 -5.86 -2.37 -5.30
CA CYS A 24 -7.11 -2.04 -4.62
C CYS A 24 -7.88 -3.31 -4.18
N ALA A 25 -8.08 -4.27 -5.10
CA ALA A 25 -8.75 -5.53 -4.80
C ALA A 25 -7.94 -6.42 -3.82
N ALA A 26 -6.62 -6.47 -3.98
CA ALA A 26 -5.74 -7.21 -3.07
C ALA A 26 -5.81 -6.64 -1.65
N VAL A 27 -5.68 -5.32 -1.49
CA VAL A 27 -5.76 -4.64 -0.18
C VAL A 27 -7.13 -4.83 0.46
N ALA A 28 -8.22 -4.73 -0.30
CA ALA A 28 -9.57 -5.01 0.20
C ALA A 28 -9.66 -6.40 0.86
N THR A 29 -9.12 -7.41 0.18
CA THR A 29 -9.11 -8.80 0.63
C THR A 29 -8.10 -9.05 1.77
N ILE A 30 -6.99 -8.31 1.80
CA ILE A 30 -5.93 -8.48 2.82
C ILE A 30 -6.30 -7.83 4.14
N LEU A 31 -6.90 -6.63 4.09
CA LEU A 31 -7.26 -5.83 5.26
C LEU A 31 -8.71 -6.05 5.72
N ASP A 32 -9.45 -6.92 5.03
CA ASP A 32 -10.88 -7.16 5.25
C ASP A 32 -11.69 -5.85 5.26
N LYS A 33 -11.56 -5.09 4.18
CA LYS A 33 -12.25 -3.80 3.97
C LYS A 33 -13.01 -3.83 2.64
N PRO A 34 -14.17 -3.16 2.55
CA PRO A 34 -14.89 -3.02 1.29
C PRO A 34 -14.01 -2.33 0.23
N GLN A 35 -13.95 -2.89 -0.97
CA GLN A 35 -13.07 -2.43 -2.04
C GLN A 35 -13.36 -0.97 -2.44
N GLU A 36 -14.63 -0.58 -2.45
CA GLU A 36 -15.07 0.80 -2.74
C GLU A 36 -14.64 1.83 -1.68
N ARG A 37 -14.05 1.38 -0.57
CA ARG A 37 -13.46 2.23 0.48
C ARG A 37 -11.93 2.25 0.45
N VAL A 38 -11.30 1.53 -0.48
CA VAL A 38 -9.85 1.46 -0.64
C VAL A 38 -9.38 2.55 -1.60
N ASN A 39 -8.35 3.28 -1.21
CA ASN A 39 -7.72 4.31 -2.04
C ASN A 39 -6.30 3.84 -2.40
N VAL A 40 -5.93 3.93 -3.67
CA VAL A 40 -4.61 3.53 -4.15
C VAL A 40 -3.98 4.67 -4.95
N THR A 41 -2.73 4.98 -4.62
CA THR A 41 -1.87 5.88 -5.40
C THR A 41 -0.61 5.11 -5.80
N VAL A 42 -0.22 5.19 -7.07
CA VAL A 42 1.04 4.62 -7.56
C VAL A 42 1.90 5.76 -8.10
N ARG A 43 3.14 5.87 -7.60
CA ARG A 43 4.16 6.81 -8.06
C ARG A 43 5.34 6.01 -8.58
N SER A 44 5.53 6.03 -9.90
CA SER A 44 6.65 5.37 -10.59
C SER A 44 7.79 6.37 -10.85
N ASP A 45 8.88 5.87 -11.44
CA ASP A 45 10.02 6.67 -11.90
C ASP A 45 10.70 7.48 -10.77
N ALA A 46 10.52 7.06 -9.52
CA ALA A 46 11.08 7.76 -8.37
C ALA A 46 12.59 7.52 -8.24
N ALA A 47 13.35 8.57 -7.90
CA ALA A 47 14.75 8.43 -7.53
C ALA A 47 14.85 7.84 -6.12
N MET A 48 15.12 6.54 -6.01
CA MET A 48 15.10 5.82 -4.73
C MET A 48 16.41 5.10 -4.44
N VAL A 49 16.77 5.08 -3.15
CA VAL A 49 17.77 4.18 -2.58
C VAL A 49 17.10 3.39 -1.47
N LEU A 50 17.17 2.06 -1.54
CA LEU A 50 16.67 1.17 -0.50
C LEU A 50 17.81 0.30 0.01
N SER A 51 18.00 0.29 1.33
CA SER A 51 19.10 -0.43 2.00
C SER A 51 20.47 -0.11 1.39
N GLY A 52 20.71 1.16 1.05
CA GLY A 52 21.98 1.65 0.49
C GLY A 52 22.20 1.37 -1.01
N SER A 53 21.23 0.76 -1.71
CA SER A 53 21.33 0.47 -3.15
C SER A 53 20.25 1.18 -3.97
N ALA A 54 20.66 1.74 -5.12
CA ALA A 54 19.79 2.36 -6.13
C ALA A 54 19.20 1.34 -7.14
N ALA A 55 19.41 0.04 -6.94
CA ALA A 55 18.75 -0.99 -7.72
C ALA A 55 17.21 -0.85 -7.63
N PRO A 56 16.44 -1.38 -8.60
CA PRO A 56 14.97 -1.33 -8.57
C PRO A 56 14.40 -1.71 -7.19
N CYS A 57 13.49 -0.89 -6.68
CA CYS A 57 12.89 -1.08 -5.37
C CYS A 57 11.53 -0.40 -5.26
N ALA A 58 10.81 -0.72 -4.19
CA ALA A 58 9.53 -0.11 -3.88
C ALA A 58 9.36 0.12 -2.37
N GLN A 59 8.53 1.10 -2.04
CA GLN A 59 8.00 1.30 -0.71
C GLN A 59 6.47 1.36 -0.78
N LEU A 60 5.82 0.64 0.13
CA LEU A 60 4.38 0.69 0.32
C LEU A 60 4.08 1.37 1.66
N VAL A 61 3.19 2.33 1.64
CA VAL A 61 2.56 2.89 2.84
C VAL A 61 1.13 2.39 2.89
N VAL A 62 0.74 1.79 4.02
CA VAL A 62 -0.62 1.31 4.27
C VAL A 62 -1.16 2.01 5.50
N SER A 63 -2.07 2.94 5.29
CA SER A 63 -2.74 3.66 6.37
C SER A 63 -4.18 3.20 6.48
N SER A 64 -4.65 2.78 7.66
CA SER A 64 -6.03 2.27 7.80
C SER A 64 -6.55 2.36 9.23
N ILE A 65 -7.88 2.50 9.36
CA ILE A 65 -8.56 2.48 10.66
C ILE A 65 -8.69 1.04 11.17
N GLY A 66 -8.10 0.79 12.33
CA GLY A 66 -8.35 -0.37 13.22
C GLY A 66 -7.73 -1.71 12.82
N VAL A 67 -7.10 -1.82 11.65
CA VAL A 67 -6.60 -3.11 11.12
C VAL A 67 -5.10 -3.16 10.86
N VAL A 68 -4.36 -2.10 11.20
CA VAL A 68 -2.90 -2.05 10.99
C VAL A 68 -2.14 -1.61 12.24
N GLY A 69 -2.73 -1.85 13.42
CA GLY A 69 -2.26 -1.32 14.71
C GLY A 69 -1.40 -2.27 15.54
N THR A 70 -1.36 -3.56 15.20
CA THR A 70 -0.61 -4.55 15.98
C THR A 70 0.41 -5.31 15.13
N ALA A 71 1.42 -5.86 15.79
CA ALA A 71 2.44 -6.67 15.14
C ALA A 71 1.84 -7.95 14.51
N GLU A 72 0.87 -8.56 15.18
CA GLU A 72 0.22 -9.80 14.74
C GLU A 72 -0.59 -9.58 13.47
N GLN A 73 -1.38 -8.49 13.41
CA GLN A 73 -2.11 -8.09 12.19
C GLN A 73 -1.13 -7.82 11.05
N ASN A 74 -0.17 -6.94 11.30
CA ASN A 74 0.77 -6.47 10.28
C ASN A 74 1.70 -7.57 9.78
N LYS A 75 2.02 -8.58 10.60
CA LYS A 75 2.74 -9.78 10.15
C LYS A 75 1.97 -10.51 9.04
N GLY A 76 0.67 -10.74 9.25
CA GLY A 76 -0.19 -11.39 8.26
C GLY A 76 -0.43 -10.54 7.01
N HIS A 77 -0.67 -9.23 7.19
CA HIS A 77 -0.84 -8.30 6.07
C HIS A 77 0.43 -8.17 5.24
N SER A 78 1.58 -8.04 5.90
CA SER A 78 2.89 -7.94 5.25
C SER A 78 3.13 -9.15 4.35
N ALA A 79 3.02 -10.37 4.86
CA ALA A 79 3.24 -11.58 4.06
C ALA A 79 2.42 -11.59 2.75
N ARG A 80 1.11 -11.33 2.84
CA ARG A 80 0.21 -11.33 1.67
C ARG A 80 0.46 -10.17 0.72
N LEU A 81 0.86 -9.00 1.23
CA LEU A 81 1.22 -7.84 0.40
C LEU A 81 2.56 -8.10 -0.32
N PHE A 82 3.53 -8.73 0.34
CA PHE A 82 4.79 -9.14 -0.29
C PHE A 82 4.55 -10.16 -1.41
N ASP A 83 3.69 -11.16 -1.21
CA ASP A 83 3.31 -12.11 -2.26
C ASP A 83 2.74 -11.39 -3.50
N PHE A 84 1.89 -10.39 -3.28
CA PHE A 84 1.32 -9.56 -4.36
C PHE A 84 2.39 -8.70 -5.04
N LEU A 85 3.16 -7.92 -4.28
CA LEU A 85 4.10 -6.93 -4.80
C LEU A 85 5.28 -7.58 -5.53
N THR A 86 5.85 -8.64 -4.97
CA THR A 86 6.97 -9.35 -5.61
C THR A 86 6.57 -9.89 -6.98
N LYS A 87 5.34 -10.41 -7.11
CA LYS A 87 4.80 -10.91 -8.37
C LYS A 87 4.51 -9.79 -9.37
N GLU A 88 3.78 -8.74 -8.98
CA GLU A 88 3.37 -7.69 -9.92
C GLU A 88 4.51 -6.75 -10.32
N LEU A 89 5.54 -6.59 -9.47
CA LEU A 89 6.68 -5.69 -9.72
C LEU A 89 7.94 -6.41 -10.20
N GLY A 90 8.00 -7.75 -10.10
CA GLY A 90 9.20 -8.52 -10.42
C GLY A 90 10.40 -8.21 -9.52
N LEU A 91 10.13 -7.75 -8.29
CA LEU A 91 11.15 -7.38 -7.30
C LEU A 91 11.35 -8.50 -6.28
N GLY A 92 12.58 -8.67 -5.82
CA GLY A 92 12.87 -9.49 -4.64
C GLY A 92 12.27 -8.88 -3.37
N PRO A 93 11.92 -9.69 -2.36
CA PRO A 93 11.36 -9.19 -1.10
C PRO A 93 12.34 -8.27 -0.35
N ASP A 94 13.65 -8.44 -0.53
CA ASP A 94 14.68 -7.54 0.01
C ASP A 94 14.66 -6.13 -0.60
N ARG A 95 13.93 -5.94 -1.71
CA ARG A 95 13.79 -4.66 -2.43
C ARG A 95 12.46 -3.95 -2.17
N ILE A 96 11.68 -4.40 -1.18
CA ILE A 96 10.39 -3.84 -0.82
C ILE A 96 10.36 -3.56 0.69
N ASN A 97 9.87 -2.39 1.09
CA ASN A 97 9.53 -2.10 2.48
C ASN A 97 8.07 -1.68 2.60
N ILE A 98 7.40 -2.12 3.68
CA ILE A 98 6.02 -1.74 3.99
C ILE A 98 6.00 -1.00 5.33
N ARG A 99 5.32 0.15 5.36
CA ARG A 99 5.03 0.89 6.60
C ARG A 99 3.53 0.91 6.84
N PHE A 100 3.15 0.60 8.08
CA PHE A 100 1.77 0.55 8.52
C PHE A 100 1.49 1.73 9.43
N TYR A 101 0.42 2.49 9.13
CA TYR A 101 0.02 3.66 9.91
C TYR A 101 -1.43 3.52 10.35
N PRO A 102 -1.67 3.27 11.65
CA PRO A 102 -3.01 3.33 12.19
C PRO A 102 -3.59 4.73 12.00
N LEU A 103 -4.85 4.77 11.58
CA LEU A 103 -5.62 6.01 11.50
C LEU A 103 -6.82 5.94 12.44
N GLU A 104 -7.25 7.11 12.89
CA GLU A 104 -8.48 7.33 13.63
C GLU A 104 -9.50 8.05 12.73
N PRO A 105 -10.82 7.85 12.92
CA PRO A 105 -11.85 8.44 12.06
C PRO A 105 -11.77 9.97 11.92
N TRP A 106 -11.34 10.69 12.95
CA TRP A 106 -11.25 12.16 12.91
C TRP A 106 -10.10 12.67 12.03
N GLN A 107 -9.17 11.80 11.62
CA GLN A 107 -8.05 12.15 10.74
C GLN A 107 -8.44 12.13 9.26
N ILE A 108 -9.63 11.62 8.90
CA ILE A 108 -10.05 11.44 7.51
C ILE A 108 -11.26 12.32 7.20
N GLY A 109 -11.05 13.31 6.34
CA GLY A 109 -12.10 14.15 5.77
C GLY A 109 -12.83 13.44 4.62
N LYS A 110 -14.17 13.48 4.62
CA LYS A 110 -15.01 12.97 3.53
C LYS A 110 -16.37 13.67 3.52
N ASN A 111 -16.92 13.94 2.33
CA ASN A 111 -18.24 14.54 2.13
C ASN A 111 -18.46 15.84 2.95
N GLY A 112 -17.42 16.69 3.05
CA GLY A 112 -17.51 17.96 3.78
C GLY A 112 -17.47 17.86 5.32
N THR A 113 -17.21 16.67 5.88
CA THR A 113 -17.01 16.45 7.33
C THR A 113 -15.84 15.48 7.56
N VAL A 114 -15.69 14.92 8.76
CA VAL A 114 -14.74 13.83 9.07
C VAL A 114 -15.46 12.52 9.34
N MET A 115 -14.76 11.38 9.18
CA MET A 115 -15.38 10.05 9.34
C MET A 115 -15.97 9.79 10.73
N THR A 116 -15.57 10.53 11.76
CA THR A 116 -16.19 10.45 13.10
C THR A 116 -17.70 10.72 13.06
N PHE A 117 -18.18 11.51 12.10
CA PHE A 117 -19.59 11.93 12.00
C PHE A 117 -20.31 11.32 10.78
N LEU A 118 -19.80 10.21 10.22
CA LEU A 118 -20.35 9.52 9.05
C LEU A 118 -20.68 8.05 9.33
#